data_AF-A0A3M1IYJ4-F1
#
_entry.id   AF-A0A3M1IYJ4-F1
#
_cell.length_a   1.000
_cell.length_b   1.000
_cell.length_c   1.000
_cell.angle_alpha   90.00
_cell.angle_beta   90.00
_cell.angle_gamma   90.00
#
_symmetry.space_group_name_H-M   'P 1'
#
loop_
_entity.id
_entity.type
_entity.pdbx_description
1 polymer ?
#
loop_
_entity_poly.entity_id
_entity_poly.type
_entity_poly.pdbx_seq_one_letter_code
_entity_poly.pdbx_strand_id
1 'polypeptide(L)' 'PEILIDQIGHFFEHYKDLEKDKWVKVVRWGEAEEAHQFIRDAIERVAKGG' A
#
# COMPACT_ATOMS: atom_id res chain seq x y z
N PRO A 1 0.03 -16.99 -5.66
CA PRO A 1 1.21 -17.11 -6.53
C PRO A 1 2.22 -16.00 -6.20
N GLU A 2 3.45 -16.35 -5.83
CA GLU A 2 4.48 -15.39 -5.37
C GLU A 2 4.82 -14.34 -6.43
N ILE A 3 4.99 -14.78 -7.69
CA ILE A 3 5.33 -13.89 -8.82
C ILE A 3 4.36 -12.71 -9.02
N LEU A 4 3.08 -12.88 -8.71
CA LEU A 4 2.10 -11.79 -8.84
C LEU A 4 2.35 -10.71 -7.78
N ILE A 5 2.68 -11.13 -6.55
CA ILE A 5 2.98 -10.21 -5.44
C ILE A 5 4.25 -9.41 -5.79
N ASP A 6 5.27 -10.09 -6.33
CA ASP A 6 6.51 -9.45 -6.76
C ASP A 6 6.27 -8.45 -7.90
N GLN A 7 5.44 -8.80 -8.89
CA GLN A 7 5.09 -7.90 -9.98
C GLN A 7 4.39 -6.63 -9.50
N ILE A 8 3.47 -6.76 -8.54
CA ILE A 8 2.79 -5.60 -7.94
C ILE A 8 3.81 -4.74 -7.18
N GLY A 9 4.70 -5.36 -6.39
CA GLY A 9 5.76 -4.66 -5.66
C GLY A 9 6.68 -3.87 -6.61
N HIS A 10 7.18 -4.55 -7.64
CA HIS A 10 8.04 -3.95 -8.67
C HIS A 10 7.38 -2.73 -9.34
N PHE A 11 6.10 -2.85 -9.72
CA PHE A 11 5.38 -1.73 -10.32
C PHE A 11 5.38 -0.50 -9.40
N PHE A 12 5.04 -0.66 -8.12
CA PHE A 12 4.95 0.47 -7.20
C PHE A 12 6.29 1.09 -6.83
N GLU A 13 7.39 0.32 -6.84
CA GLU A 13 8.72 0.87 -6.60
C GLU A 13 9.23 1.70 -7.78
N HIS A 14 8.81 1.38 -9.02
CA HIS A 14 9.35 2.01 -10.23
C HIS A 14 8.43 3.00 -10.96
N TYR A 15 7.11 3.01 -10.71
CA TYR A 15 6.19 3.85 -11.50
C TYR A 15 6.46 5.36 -11.40
N LYS A 16 7.26 5.79 -10.42
CA LYS A 16 7.62 7.19 -10.17
C LYS A 16 9.06 7.53 -10.54
N ASP A 17 9.82 6.64 -11.16
CA ASP A 17 11.25 6.86 -11.44
C ASP A 17 11.55 8.11 -12.28
N LEU A 18 10.57 8.57 -13.08
CA LEU A 18 10.67 9.78 -13.91
C LEU A 18 9.97 11.01 -13.31
N GLU A 19 9.34 10.87 -12.14
CA GLU A 19 8.75 11.98 -11.41
C GLU A 19 9.79 12.60 -10.48
N LYS A 20 10.32 13.77 -10.87
CA LYS A 20 11.34 14.49 -10.10
C LYS A 20 10.90 14.65 -8.64
N ASP A 21 11.82 14.35 -7.72
CA ASP A 21 11.66 14.43 -6.27
C ASP A 21 10.63 13.45 -5.66
N LYS A 22 10.20 12.42 -6.42
CA LYS A 22 9.32 11.37 -5.91
C LYS A 22 10.00 10.00 -5.98
N TRP A 23 9.67 9.16 -5.00
CA TRP A 23 10.12 7.77 -4.91
C TRP A 23 9.14 6.99 -4.05
N VAL A 24 9.22 5.66 -4.12
CA VAL A 24 8.45 4.73 -3.28
C VAL A 24 9.38 3.63 -2.81
N LYS A 25 9.10 3.10 -1.62
CA LYS A 25 9.74 1.89 -1.09
C LYS A 25 8.66 0.98 -0.55
N VAL A 26 8.64 -0.27 -1.00
CA VAL A 26 7.78 -1.29 -0.40
C VAL A 26 8.46 -1.81 0.86
N VAL A 27 7.76 -1.75 2.00
CA VAL A 27 8.34 -2.15 3.29
C VAL A 27 8.04 -3.62 3.60
N ARG A 28 6.79 -4.05 3.40
CA ARG A 28 6.34 -5.43 3.57
C ARG A 28 4.94 -5.63 2.99
N TRP A 29 4.59 -6.89 2.77
CA TRP A 29 3.22 -7.36 2.59
C TRP A 29 2.63 -7.73 3.95
N GLY A 30 1.37 -7.35 4.20
CA GLY A 30 0.63 -7.71 5.41
C GLY A 30 -0.36 -8.84 5.13
N GLU A 31 -0.87 -9.43 6.21
CA GLU A 31 -1.91 -10.46 6.13
C GLU A 31 -3.31 -9.86 5.98
N ALA A 32 -4.28 -10.69 5.59
CA ALA A 32 -5.66 -10.25 5.36
C ALA A 32 -6.30 -9.57 6.58
N GLU A 33 -6.03 -10.06 7.79
CA GLU A 33 -6.61 -9.47 9.02
C GLU A 33 -6.11 -8.04 9.25
N GLU A 34 -4.83 -7.78 8.99
CA GLU A 34 -4.27 -6.44 9.10
C GLU A 34 -4.91 -5.49 8.07
N ALA A 35 -5.11 -5.95 6.84
CA ALA A 35 -5.79 -5.17 5.81
C ALA A 35 -7.25 -4.85 6.21
N HIS A 36 -7.99 -5.82 6.78
CA HIS A 36 -9.33 -5.58 7.29
C HIS A 36 -9.34 -4.56 8.42
N GLN A 37 -8.37 -4.61 9.34
CA GLN A 37 -8.25 -3.64 10.42
C GLN A 37 -8.03 -2.23 9.87
N PHE A 38 -7.16 -2.05 8.87
CA PHE A 38 -6.96 -0.73 8.25
C PHE A 38 -8.22 -0.17 7.59
N ILE A 39 -9.05 -1.02 6.99
CA ILE A 39 -10.34 -0.60 6.44
C ILE A 39 -11.29 -0.14 7.56
N ARG A 40 -11.39 -0.90 8.66
CA ARG A 40 -12.21 -0.53 9.81
C ARG A 40 -11.75 0.78 10.44
N ASP A 41 -10.44 0.94 10.64
CA ASP A 41 -9.84 2.17 11.19
C ASP A 41 -10.13 3.38 10.29
N ALA A 42 -10.06 3.21 8.96
CA ALA A 42 -10.36 4.29 8.02
C ALA A 42 -11.83 4.74 8.11
N ILE A 43 -12.77 3.79 8.21
CA ILE A 43 -14.20 4.09 8.40
C ILE A 43 -14.41 4.85 9.72
N GLU A 44 -13.79 4.38 10.80
CA GLU A 44 -13.90 5.02 12.11
C GLU A 44 -13.32 6.45 12.11
N ARG A 45 -12.17 6.69 11.45
CA ARG A 45 -11.59 8.03 11.31
C ARG A 45 -12.53 9.00 10.61
N VAL A 46 -13.18 8.57 9.53
CA VAL A 46 -14.16 9.41 8.81
C VAL A 46 -15.37 9.69 9.71
N ALA A 47 -15.87 8.68 10.44
CA ALA A 47 -17.01 8.85 11.34
C ALA A 47 -16.71 9.80 12.52
N LYS A 48 -15.45 9.87 12.97
CA LYS A 48 -14.98 10.78 14.03
C LYS A 48 -14.74 12.22 13.55
N GLY A 49 -14.97 12.51 12.28
CA GLY A 49 -14.85 13.84 11.69
C GLY A 49 -13.42 14.15 11.26
N GLY A 50 -13.09 13.82 10.01
CA GLY A 50 -11.89 14.34 9.36
C GLY A 50 -11.81 15.87 9.39
#